data_AF-A0AAD5LUH1-F1
#
_entry.id   AF-A0AAD5LUH1-F1
#
_cell.length_a   1.000
_cell.length_b   1.000
_cell.length_c   1.000
_cell.angle_alpha   90.00
_cell.angle_beta   90.00
_cell.angle_gamma   90.00
#
_symmetry.space_group_name_H-M   'P 1'
#
loop_
_entity.id
_entity.type
_entity.pdbx_description
1 polymer ?
#
loop_
_entity_poly.entity_id
_entity_poly.type
_entity_poly.pdbx_seq_one_letter_code
_entity_poly.pdbx_strand_id
1 'polypeptide(L)'
;MSSPPLPPPSALAASAHLKPFGPLEQLSASAPWAIFPRKKLDVTYGDIAAGLFSCLTLREAQRDEYLQKIAQHWDPTGLSMVTLSVRYIAWPTGFDLLLQTLKLPPGSEIICSAITIPDMIYLVRYHGLVPIPVDLDADTLAMDTSKIRDVVTEKTRAIMIAHVFGTRHPLQEVLELAEELNLMVIEDCAQAFAGMAYTGDRRADVSMFSFGTIKNATAFGGALIRVKNADLLEEMKRRETRYQSRSTSFFIKRLLKYGALHGLSTPALYGVLLHACRSIGADHDKVITSAIRGFSGGDLVALIRHRPSMPLLGLLHRRLTCVDDAYIELRK
;
A
#
# COMPACT_ATOMS: atom_id res chain seq x y z
N MET A 1 14.74 28.33 -23.37
CA MET A 1 15.66 27.30 -22.83
C MET A 1 15.16 25.95 -23.32
N SER A 2 15.93 25.32 -24.19
CA SER A 2 15.63 24.06 -24.87
C SER A 2 15.58 22.90 -23.87
N SER A 3 14.55 22.06 -23.96
CA SER A 3 14.43 20.80 -23.22
C SER A 3 15.70 19.94 -23.42
N PRO A 4 16.20 19.25 -22.38
CA PRO A 4 17.39 18.42 -22.52
C PRO A 4 17.12 17.26 -23.49
N PRO A 5 18.11 16.87 -24.31
CA PRO A 5 17.95 15.78 -25.26
C PRO A 5 17.77 14.46 -24.51
N LEU A 6 16.85 13.62 -25.00
CA LEU A 6 16.65 12.26 -24.51
C LEU A 6 17.98 11.48 -24.58
N PRO A 7 18.34 10.71 -23.54
CA PRO A 7 19.59 9.97 -23.53
C PRO A 7 19.60 8.88 -24.62
N PRO A 8 20.79 8.53 -25.16
CA PRO A 8 20.91 7.55 -26.23
C PRO A 8 20.42 6.14 -25.80
N PRO A 9 19.99 5.30 -26.75
CA PRO A 9 19.31 4.02 -26.48
C PRO A 9 20.15 2.96 -25.76
N SER A 10 21.44 3.22 -25.49
CA SER A 10 22.32 2.30 -24.75
C SER A 10 22.14 2.36 -23.22
N ALA A 11 21.64 3.47 -22.66
CA ALA A 11 21.33 3.56 -21.22
C ALA A 11 20.03 2.81 -20.85
N LEU A 12 19.10 2.67 -21.81
CA LEU A 12 17.85 1.91 -21.64
C LEU A 12 18.07 0.39 -21.61
N ALA A 13 19.21 -0.10 -22.12
CA ALA A 13 19.53 -1.53 -22.17
C ALA A 13 19.94 -2.11 -20.80
N ALA A 14 20.47 -1.29 -19.88
CA ALA A 14 20.80 -1.73 -18.51
C ALA A 14 19.54 -1.99 -17.65
N SER A 15 18.36 -1.52 -18.09
CA SER A 15 17.09 -1.63 -17.35
C SER A 15 16.36 -2.97 -17.52
N ALA A 16 16.90 -3.89 -18.34
CA ALA A 16 16.26 -5.18 -18.61
C ALA A 16 16.11 -6.08 -17.36
N HIS A 17 16.89 -5.84 -16.32
CA HIS A 17 16.80 -6.54 -15.04
C HIS A 17 15.67 -6.04 -14.12
N LEU A 18 14.99 -4.95 -14.48
CA LEU A 18 14.21 -4.12 -13.54
C LEU A 18 12.70 -4.07 -13.83
N LYS A 19 12.24 -4.82 -14.84
CA LYS A 19 10.80 -4.92 -15.18
C LYS A 19 10.18 -6.17 -14.59
N PRO A 20 8.87 -6.16 -14.28
CA PRO A 20 8.15 -7.31 -13.73
C PRO A 20 8.30 -8.62 -14.54
N PHE A 21 8.64 -8.53 -15.84
CA PHE A 21 8.85 -9.65 -16.75
C PHE A 21 10.26 -9.74 -17.35
N GLY A 22 11.15 -8.77 -17.10
CA GLY A 22 12.49 -8.74 -17.68
C GLY A 22 12.52 -9.02 -19.20
N PRO A 23 13.42 -9.88 -19.71
CA PRO A 23 13.53 -10.22 -21.13
C PRO A 23 12.29 -10.93 -21.72
N LEU A 24 11.47 -11.59 -20.89
CA LEU A 24 10.25 -12.29 -21.34
C LEU A 24 9.22 -11.30 -21.92
N GLU A 25 9.25 -10.04 -21.48
CA GLU A 25 8.35 -9.02 -22.03
C GLU A 25 8.63 -8.76 -23.51
N GLN A 26 9.89 -8.63 -23.89
CA GLN A 26 10.30 -8.37 -25.27
C GLN A 26 9.97 -9.55 -26.18
N LEU A 27 10.22 -10.78 -25.70
CA LEU A 27 9.85 -12.01 -26.41
C LEU A 27 8.34 -12.15 -26.57
N SER A 28 7.56 -11.77 -25.55
CA SER A 28 6.10 -11.83 -25.61
C SER A 28 5.51 -10.73 -26.49
N ALA A 29 6.15 -9.56 -26.53
CA ALA A 29 5.71 -8.42 -27.32
C ALA A 29 5.88 -8.61 -28.84
N SER A 30 6.77 -9.51 -29.28
CA SER A 30 6.97 -9.79 -30.71
C SER A 30 5.86 -10.65 -31.33
N ALA A 31 4.96 -11.20 -30.53
CA ALA A 31 3.83 -11.97 -31.02
C ALA A 31 2.80 -11.06 -31.75
N PRO A 32 2.21 -11.49 -32.87
CA PRO A 32 1.33 -10.63 -33.68
C PRO A 32 -0.01 -10.29 -32.98
N TRP A 33 -0.39 -11.05 -31.95
CA TRP A 33 -1.57 -10.78 -31.12
C TRP A 33 -1.23 -10.14 -29.78
N ALA A 34 0.02 -9.67 -29.58
CA ALA A 34 0.44 -9.09 -28.32
C ALA A 34 -0.37 -7.81 -28.01
N ILE A 35 -0.93 -7.76 -26.80
CA ILE A 35 -1.60 -6.55 -26.29
C ILE A 35 -0.95 -6.19 -24.96
N PHE A 36 -0.53 -4.94 -24.81
CA PHE A 36 0.06 -4.48 -23.56
C PHE A 36 -1.04 -4.20 -22.52
N PRO A 37 -1.03 -4.89 -21.37
CA PRO A 37 -1.99 -4.61 -20.32
C PRO A 37 -1.70 -3.26 -19.68
N ARG A 38 -2.77 -2.49 -19.41
CA ARG A 38 -2.71 -1.18 -18.74
C ARG A 38 -2.20 -1.27 -17.29
N LYS A 39 -2.47 -2.38 -16.60
CA LYS A 39 -2.07 -2.61 -15.22
C LYS A 39 -1.22 -3.87 -15.13
N LYS A 40 -0.06 -3.77 -14.46
CA LYS A 40 0.86 -4.88 -14.20
C LYS A 40 1.12 -4.95 -12.70
N LEU A 41 1.33 -6.16 -12.19
CA LEU A 41 1.77 -6.36 -10.83
C LEU A 41 3.25 -6.02 -10.75
N ASP A 42 3.64 -5.18 -9.80
CA ASP A 42 5.05 -4.84 -9.61
C ASP A 42 5.79 -5.93 -8.81
N VAL A 43 6.08 -7.03 -9.47
CA VAL A 43 6.73 -8.20 -8.86
C VAL A 43 7.49 -8.99 -9.92
N THR A 44 8.59 -9.63 -9.52
CA THR A 44 9.33 -10.55 -10.40
C THR A 44 9.03 -12.01 -10.06
N TYR A 45 9.31 -12.94 -10.98
CA TYR A 45 9.26 -14.37 -10.65
C TYR A 45 10.27 -14.77 -9.57
N GLY A 46 11.39 -14.05 -9.46
CA GLY A 46 12.35 -14.22 -8.36
C GLY A 46 11.74 -13.87 -7.00
N ASP A 47 10.92 -12.83 -6.94
CA ASP A 47 10.19 -12.46 -5.72
C ASP A 47 9.10 -13.48 -5.36
N ILE A 48 8.37 -13.99 -6.35
CA ILE A 48 7.39 -15.07 -6.15
C ILE A 48 8.08 -16.33 -5.62
N ALA A 49 9.22 -16.71 -6.22
CA ALA A 49 10.02 -17.86 -5.79
C ALA A 49 10.56 -17.66 -4.36
N ALA A 50 11.05 -16.47 -4.01
CA ALA A 50 11.48 -16.15 -2.65
C ALA A 50 10.32 -16.18 -1.65
N GLY A 51 9.12 -15.76 -2.06
CA GLY A 51 7.89 -15.88 -1.26
C GLY A 51 7.53 -17.35 -0.99
N LEU A 52 7.60 -18.21 -2.01
CA LEU A 52 7.36 -19.66 -1.88
C LEU A 52 8.43 -20.33 -1.01
N PHE A 53 9.69 -19.95 -1.17
CA PHE A 53 10.78 -20.42 -0.31
C PHE A 53 10.53 -20.02 1.16
N SER A 54 10.09 -18.79 1.39
CA SER A 54 9.71 -18.31 2.72
C SER A 54 8.54 -19.10 3.32
N CYS A 55 7.62 -19.63 2.50
CA CYS A 55 6.57 -20.54 2.97
C CYS A 55 7.12 -21.87 3.50
N LEU A 56 8.23 -22.36 2.94
CA LEU A 56 8.84 -23.62 3.33
C LEU A 56 9.72 -23.47 4.57
N THR A 57 10.47 -22.37 4.66
CA THR A 57 11.54 -22.19 5.65
C THR A 57 11.13 -21.42 6.89
N LEU A 58 10.34 -20.35 6.76
CA LEU A 58 10.08 -19.47 7.90
C LEU A 58 9.09 -20.06 8.90
N ARG A 59 9.35 -19.82 10.18
CA ARG A 59 8.55 -20.29 11.31
C ARG A 59 8.26 -19.13 12.28
N GLU A 60 7.19 -19.28 13.07
CA GLU A 60 6.71 -18.24 13.98
C GLU A 60 7.77 -17.78 14.99
N ALA A 61 8.69 -18.66 15.39
CA ALA A 61 9.80 -18.36 16.30
C ALA A 61 10.75 -17.25 15.77
N GLN A 62 10.76 -17.00 14.45
CA GLN A 62 11.62 -15.98 13.82
C GLN A 62 10.90 -14.64 13.63
N ARG A 63 9.66 -14.49 14.13
CA ARG A 63 8.85 -13.30 13.89
C ARG A 63 9.55 -12.03 14.35
N ASP A 64 10.00 -12.00 15.59
CA ASP A 64 10.56 -10.79 16.19
C ASP A 64 11.85 -10.36 15.48
N GLU A 65 12.67 -11.34 15.07
CA GLU A 65 13.85 -11.13 14.23
C GLU A 65 13.48 -10.45 12.89
N TYR A 66 12.47 -10.96 12.19
CA TYR A 66 12.03 -10.38 10.90
C TYR A 66 11.37 -9.02 11.07
N LEU A 67 10.58 -8.81 12.13
CA LEU A 67 9.99 -7.51 12.43
C LEU A 67 11.08 -6.46 12.72
N GLN A 68 12.12 -6.84 13.48
CA GLN A 68 13.25 -5.97 13.76
C GLN A 68 14.05 -5.65 12.49
N LYS A 69 14.33 -6.65 11.65
CA LYS A 69 15.01 -6.46 10.36
C LYS A 69 14.25 -5.50 9.46
N ILE A 70 12.94 -5.66 9.33
CA ILE A 70 12.08 -4.78 8.54
C ILE A 70 12.09 -3.36 9.12
N ALA A 71 11.91 -3.22 10.45
CA ALA A 71 11.91 -1.92 11.10
C ALA A 71 13.25 -1.18 10.92
N GLN A 72 14.38 -1.87 11.06
CA GLN A 72 15.71 -1.28 10.88
C GLN A 72 15.94 -0.78 9.45
N HIS A 73 15.49 -1.51 8.44
CA HIS A 73 15.60 -1.06 7.05
C HIS A 73 14.64 0.07 6.73
N TRP A 74 13.42 0.03 7.29
CA TRP A 74 12.39 1.03 7.03
C TRP A 74 12.68 2.35 7.74
N ASP A 75 12.83 2.31 9.06
CA ASP A 75 13.00 3.49 9.90
C ASP A 75 13.99 3.17 11.04
N PRO A 76 15.28 3.56 10.87
CA PRO A 76 16.33 3.31 11.85
C PRO A 76 16.04 3.89 13.24
N THR A 77 15.10 4.83 13.37
CA THR A 77 14.70 5.40 14.67
C THR A 77 13.86 4.44 15.52
N GLY A 78 13.36 3.33 14.94
CA GLY A 78 12.56 2.33 15.65
C GLY A 78 11.08 2.71 15.83
N LEU A 79 10.64 3.82 15.26
CA LEU A 79 9.29 4.37 15.37
C LEU A 79 8.32 3.76 14.34
N SER A 80 8.49 2.47 14.02
CA SER A 80 7.65 1.78 13.04
C SER A 80 7.15 0.42 13.51
N MET A 81 6.07 -0.04 12.87
CA MET A 81 5.55 -1.40 12.98
C MET A 81 5.06 -1.94 11.65
N VAL A 82 5.10 -3.26 11.52
CA VAL A 82 4.52 -3.99 10.38
C VAL A 82 3.14 -4.48 10.79
N THR A 83 2.14 -4.29 9.94
CA THR A 83 0.80 -4.86 10.13
C THR A 83 0.35 -5.60 8.88
N LEU A 84 -0.72 -6.38 9.02
CA LEU A 84 -1.31 -7.05 7.87
C LEU A 84 -2.01 -6.01 6.98
N SER A 85 -1.82 -6.13 5.68
CA SER A 85 -2.74 -5.59 4.69
C SER A 85 -2.99 -6.66 3.65
N VAL A 86 -4.25 -6.90 3.31
CA VAL A 86 -4.68 -8.06 2.51
C VAL A 86 -5.23 -7.67 1.14
N ARG A 87 -5.64 -6.42 0.93
CA ARG A 87 -6.53 -6.02 -0.17
C ARG A 87 -5.93 -4.95 -1.11
N TYR A 88 -6.74 -4.55 -2.10
CA TYR A 88 -6.64 -3.30 -2.88
C TYR A 88 -6.67 -2.04 -1.97
N ILE A 89 -7.07 -2.24 -0.72
CA ILE A 89 -7.41 -1.28 0.32
C ILE A 89 -6.21 -1.05 1.25
N ALA A 90 -6.00 0.22 1.54
CA ALA A 90 -5.07 0.76 2.51
C ALA A 90 -5.45 0.33 3.94
N TRP A 91 -4.47 -0.20 4.69
CA TRP A 91 -4.38 -0.12 6.16
C TRP A 91 -5.42 -0.68 7.09
N PRO A 92 -6.22 -1.69 6.75
CA PRO A 92 -7.36 -1.93 7.60
C PRO A 92 -6.92 -2.39 9.00
N THR A 93 -5.88 -3.21 9.15
CA THR A 93 -5.36 -3.59 10.48
C THR A 93 -4.64 -2.45 11.19
N GLY A 94 -3.82 -1.69 10.47
CA GLY A 94 -3.02 -0.61 11.03
C GLY A 94 -3.83 0.56 11.56
N PHE A 95 -4.76 1.03 10.73
CA PHE A 95 -5.66 2.11 11.07
C PHE A 95 -6.70 1.65 12.10
N ASP A 96 -7.24 0.44 12.00
CA ASP A 96 -8.09 -0.16 13.05
C ASP A 96 -7.37 -0.25 14.40
N LEU A 97 -6.08 -0.63 14.41
CA LEU A 97 -5.26 -0.65 15.63
C LEU A 97 -5.04 0.75 16.20
N LEU A 98 -4.74 1.73 15.33
CA LEU A 98 -4.59 3.12 15.76
C LEU A 98 -5.86 3.62 16.45
N LEU A 99 -7.02 3.49 15.79
CA LEU A 99 -8.30 3.93 16.33
C LEU A 99 -8.67 3.19 17.64
N GLN A 100 -8.42 1.88 17.72
CA GLN A 100 -8.59 1.10 18.96
C GLN A 100 -7.70 1.60 20.09
N THR A 101 -6.48 2.03 19.77
CA THR A 101 -5.51 2.50 20.75
C THR A 101 -5.85 3.90 21.24
N LEU A 102 -6.22 4.80 20.33
CA LEU A 102 -6.61 6.17 20.67
C LEU A 102 -7.84 6.22 21.58
N LYS A 103 -8.75 5.23 21.47
CA LYS A 103 -9.99 5.15 22.27
C LYS A 103 -10.75 6.49 22.31
N LEU A 104 -10.85 7.15 21.16
CA LEU A 104 -11.53 8.43 21.07
C LEU A 104 -12.98 8.29 21.54
N PRO A 105 -13.54 9.30 22.22
CA PRO A 105 -14.95 9.30 22.58
C PRO A 105 -15.85 9.08 21.35
N PRO A 106 -16.94 8.29 21.47
CA PRO A 106 -17.93 8.19 20.39
C PRO A 106 -18.44 9.57 19.98
N GLY A 107 -18.58 9.78 18.68
CA GLY A 107 -18.95 11.09 18.11
C GLY A 107 -17.77 12.05 17.92
N SER A 108 -16.54 11.69 18.29
CA SER A 108 -15.35 12.46 17.90
C SER A 108 -15.19 12.50 16.38
N GLU A 109 -14.68 13.63 15.88
CA GLU A 109 -14.58 13.94 14.47
C GLU A 109 -13.15 13.73 13.96
N ILE A 110 -13.05 13.11 12.77
CA ILE A 110 -11.81 12.98 12.01
C ILE A 110 -12.02 13.68 10.68
N ILE A 111 -11.29 14.76 10.45
CA ILE A 111 -11.26 15.45 9.16
C ILE A 111 -10.54 14.55 8.16
N CYS A 112 -11.07 14.38 6.96
CA CYS A 112 -10.50 13.48 5.96
C CYS A 112 -10.54 14.07 4.55
N SER A 113 -9.56 13.74 3.71
CA SER A 113 -9.60 14.11 2.29
C SER A 113 -10.89 13.58 1.63
N ALA A 114 -11.61 14.43 0.90
CA ALA A 114 -12.84 14.06 0.22
C ALA A 114 -12.64 12.91 -0.78
N ILE A 115 -11.48 12.85 -1.44
CA ILE A 115 -11.05 11.68 -2.22
C ILE A 115 -10.12 10.83 -1.37
N THR A 116 -10.64 9.71 -0.91
CA THR A 116 -9.90 8.63 -0.25
C THR A 116 -10.55 7.29 -0.58
N ILE A 117 -10.02 6.20 -0.05
CA ILE A 117 -10.65 4.89 -0.21
C ILE A 117 -11.85 4.74 0.74
N PRO A 118 -12.94 4.06 0.32
CA PRO A 118 -14.14 3.90 1.16
C PRO A 118 -13.89 3.23 2.51
N ASP A 119 -12.92 2.31 2.57
CA ASP A 119 -12.62 1.53 3.77
C ASP A 119 -12.07 2.36 4.93
N MET A 120 -11.38 3.49 4.66
CA MET A 120 -10.94 4.40 5.73
C MET A 120 -12.15 5.03 6.42
N ILE A 121 -13.11 5.51 5.63
CA ILE A 121 -14.36 6.09 6.12
C ILE A 121 -15.20 5.04 6.85
N TYR A 122 -15.25 3.81 6.33
CA TYR A 122 -15.90 2.69 7.01
C TYR A 122 -15.28 2.43 8.40
N LEU A 123 -13.95 2.40 8.52
CA LEU A 123 -13.28 2.14 9.80
C LEU A 123 -13.51 3.28 10.81
N VAL A 124 -13.47 4.54 10.38
CA VAL A 124 -13.83 5.69 11.23
C VAL A 124 -15.23 5.48 11.80
N ARG A 125 -16.22 5.19 10.96
CA ARG A 125 -17.60 4.94 11.39
C ARG A 125 -17.75 3.69 12.27
N TYR A 126 -17.01 2.62 11.96
CA TYR A 126 -17.02 1.38 12.73
C TYR A 126 -16.60 1.60 14.18
N HIS A 127 -15.65 2.52 14.42
CA HIS A 127 -15.22 2.93 15.77
C HIS A 127 -16.14 3.97 16.44
N GLY A 128 -17.31 4.25 15.87
CA GLY A 128 -18.26 5.23 16.40
C GLY A 128 -17.82 6.68 16.23
N LEU A 129 -16.87 6.94 15.31
CA LEU A 129 -16.34 8.27 15.01
C LEU A 129 -17.03 8.87 13.78
N VAL A 130 -16.92 10.19 13.62
CA VAL A 130 -17.57 10.94 12.54
C VAL A 130 -16.51 11.40 11.53
N PRO A 131 -16.52 10.88 10.29
CA PRO A 131 -15.65 11.38 9.23
C PRO A 131 -16.19 12.71 8.68
N ILE A 132 -15.36 13.75 8.66
CA ILE A 132 -15.69 15.07 8.12
C ILE A 132 -14.88 15.30 6.84
N PRO A 133 -15.48 15.11 5.65
CA PRO A 133 -14.76 15.27 4.39
C PRO A 133 -14.46 16.75 4.12
N VAL A 134 -13.21 17.05 3.81
CA VAL A 134 -12.77 18.36 3.29
C VAL A 134 -12.41 18.21 1.83
N ASP A 135 -12.90 19.15 1.03
CA ASP A 135 -12.72 19.14 -0.41
C ASP A 135 -11.25 19.34 -0.82
N LEU A 136 -10.96 19.14 -2.09
CA LEU A 136 -9.63 19.23 -2.64
C LEU A 136 -9.49 20.46 -3.53
N ASP A 137 -8.25 20.91 -3.69
CA ASP A 137 -7.87 21.79 -4.77
C ASP A 137 -7.94 21.01 -6.10
N ALA A 138 -8.63 21.58 -7.09
CA ALA A 138 -8.95 20.88 -8.33
C ALA A 138 -7.72 20.62 -9.22
N ASP A 139 -6.69 21.45 -9.12
CA ASP A 139 -5.50 21.38 -9.95
C ASP A 139 -4.46 20.42 -9.36
N THR A 140 -4.33 20.41 -8.04
CA THR A 140 -3.32 19.64 -7.31
C THR A 140 -3.85 18.36 -6.69
N LEU A 141 -5.17 18.23 -6.57
CA LEU A 141 -5.88 17.18 -5.82
C LEU A 141 -5.47 17.12 -4.33
N ALA A 142 -4.76 18.13 -3.82
CA ALA A 142 -4.41 18.25 -2.41
C ALA A 142 -5.63 18.67 -1.59
N MET A 143 -5.67 18.31 -0.32
CA MET A 143 -6.73 18.80 0.58
C MET A 143 -6.66 20.33 0.66
N ASP A 144 -7.80 20.98 0.50
CA ASP A 144 -7.91 22.44 0.61
C ASP A 144 -7.83 22.85 2.08
N THR A 145 -6.64 23.26 2.51
CA THR A 145 -6.30 23.66 3.88
C THR A 145 -7.12 24.84 4.37
N SER A 146 -7.54 25.73 3.46
CA SER A 146 -8.32 26.91 3.79
C SER A 146 -9.68 26.57 4.42
N LYS A 147 -10.24 25.42 4.04
CA LYS A 147 -11.55 24.93 4.51
C LYS A 147 -11.49 24.17 5.83
N ILE A 148 -10.31 23.83 6.33
CA ILE A 148 -10.17 23.02 7.55
C ILE A 148 -10.72 23.79 8.76
N ARG A 149 -10.42 25.09 8.88
CA ARG A 149 -10.88 25.89 10.03
C ARG A 149 -12.41 25.99 10.12
N ASP A 150 -13.09 25.94 8.98
CA ASP A 150 -14.56 26.05 8.91
C ASP A 150 -15.27 24.80 9.45
N VAL A 151 -14.58 23.66 9.47
CA VAL A 151 -15.15 22.36 9.88
C VAL A 151 -14.64 21.87 11.23
N VAL A 152 -13.66 22.56 11.82
CA VAL A 152 -13.12 22.20 13.14
C VAL A 152 -14.13 22.56 14.22
N THR A 153 -14.35 21.61 15.12
CA THR A 153 -15.19 21.74 16.31
C THR A 153 -14.45 21.24 17.55
N GLU A 154 -15.05 21.43 18.73
CA GLU A 154 -14.54 20.84 19.98
C GLU A 154 -14.48 19.31 19.97
N LYS A 155 -15.14 18.66 19.00
CA LYS A 155 -15.12 17.20 18.81
C LYS A 155 -14.02 16.73 17.86
N THR A 156 -13.38 17.63 17.12
CA THR A 156 -12.31 17.29 16.17
C THR A 156 -11.08 16.78 16.91
N ARG A 157 -10.52 15.64 16.46
CA ARG A 157 -9.38 14.98 17.11
C ARG A 157 -8.21 14.73 16.17
N ALA A 158 -8.47 14.57 14.87
CA ALA A 158 -7.43 14.26 13.90
C ALA A 158 -7.77 14.77 12.50
N ILE A 159 -6.73 14.96 11.70
CA ILE A 159 -6.78 15.22 10.26
C ILE A 159 -6.12 14.04 9.55
N MET A 160 -6.84 13.42 8.62
CA MET A 160 -6.38 12.30 7.81
C MET A 160 -6.23 12.73 6.35
N ILE A 161 -5.00 12.74 5.86
CA ILE A 161 -4.64 13.23 4.52
C ILE A 161 -4.31 12.03 3.65
N ALA A 162 -4.98 11.89 2.51
CA ALA A 162 -4.72 10.82 1.56
C ALA A 162 -3.86 11.30 0.40
N HIS A 163 -2.69 10.67 0.23
CA HIS A 163 -1.86 10.83 -0.95
C HIS A 163 -2.32 9.84 -2.03
N VAL A 164 -3.20 10.31 -2.92
CA VAL A 164 -3.85 9.48 -3.94
C VAL A 164 -3.11 9.51 -5.28
N PHE A 165 -3.31 8.50 -6.14
CA PHE A 165 -2.80 8.48 -7.51
C PHE A 165 -1.27 8.58 -7.68
N GLY A 166 -0.49 8.36 -6.62
CA GLY A 166 0.96 8.49 -6.67
C GLY A 166 1.48 9.90 -6.43
N THR A 167 0.60 10.89 -6.21
CA THR A 167 1.01 12.24 -5.84
C THR A 167 1.39 12.29 -4.37
N ARG A 168 2.26 13.24 -4.01
CA ARG A 168 2.59 13.58 -2.62
C ARG A 168 2.26 15.05 -2.43
N HIS A 169 1.27 15.32 -1.60
CA HIS A 169 0.83 16.68 -1.34
C HIS A 169 1.77 17.35 -0.32
N PRO A 170 2.12 18.63 -0.50
CA PRO A 170 2.83 19.39 0.52
C PRO A 170 2.02 19.39 1.82
N LEU A 171 2.66 19.03 2.93
CA LEU A 171 1.97 18.93 4.22
C LEU A 171 2.21 20.12 5.14
N GLN A 172 3.06 21.09 4.75
CA GLN A 172 3.50 22.19 5.60
C GLN A 172 2.33 22.90 6.28
N GLU A 173 1.37 23.40 5.50
CA GLU A 173 0.22 24.15 5.99
C GLU A 173 -0.69 23.30 6.88
N VAL A 174 -0.94 22.03 6.51
CA VAL A 174 -1.78 21.14 7.34
C VAL A 174 -1.10 20.84 8.67
N LEU A 175 0.21 20.64 8.67
CA LEU A 175 0.99 20.34 9.87
C LEU A 175 1.03 21.54 10.82
N GLU A 176 1.25 22.74 10.30
CA GLU A 176 1.20 23.99 11.08
C GLU A 176 -0.20 24.20 11.69
N LEU A 177 -1.24 24.04 10.87
CA LEU A 177 -2.62 24.17 11.34
C LEU A 177 -2.99 23.12 12.40
N ALA A 178 -2.55 21.88 12.22
CA ALA A 178 -2.81 20.81 13.17
C ALA A 178 -2.09 21.05 14.51
N GLU A 179 -0.87 21.59 14.47
CA GLU A 179 -0.13 21.98 15.68
C GLU A 179 -0.85 23.10 16.44
N GLU A 180 -1.30 24.14 15.75
CA GLU A 180 -2.09 25.23 16.35
C GLU A 180 -3.40 24.75 16.99
N LEU A 181 -4.07 23.80 16.35
CA LEU A 181 -5.37 23.28 16.78
C LEU A 181 -5.26 22.04 17.70
N ASN A 182 -4.04 21.60 18.03
CA ASN A 182 -3.76 20.39 18.79
C ASN A 182 -4.49 19.14 18.22
N LEU A 183 -4.40 18.96 16.91
CA LEU A 183 -4.98 17.85 16.17
C LEU A 183 -3.91 16.86 15.74
N MET A 184 -4.21 15.56 15.80
CA MET A 184 -3.32 14.52 15.30
C MET A 184 -3.32 14.51 13.76
N VAL A 185 -2.15 14.39 13.14
CA VAL A 185 -2.02 14.25 11.68
C VAL A 185 -1.75 12.80 11.29
N ILE A 186 -2.66 12.24 10.50
CA ILE A 186 -2.59 10.88 9.95
C ILE A 186 -2.38 10.97 8.44
N GLU A 187 -1.22 10.53 7.99
CA GLU A 187 -0.79 10.54 6.60
C GLU A 187 -1.03 9.16 5.95
N ASP A 188 -1.98 9.06 5.03
CA ASP A 188 -2.19 7.86 4.22
C ASP A 188 -1.31 7.90 2.96
N CYS A 189 -0.14 7.23 3.06
CA CYS A 189 0.83 7.07 1.98
C CYS A 189 0.61 5.77 1.19
N ALA A 190 -0.57 5.15 1.21
CA ALA A 190 -0.79 3.86 0.57
C ALA A 190 -0.52 3.83 -0.92
N GLN A 191 -0.58 4.97 -1.61
CA GLN A 191 -0.28 5.09 -3.05
C GLN A 191 0.98 5.93 -3.30
N ALA A 192 1.64 6.42 -2.25
CA ALA A 192 2.72 7.40 -2.34
C ALA A 192 4.10 6.85 -1.96
N PHE A 193 4.25 5.52 -1.97
CA PHE A 193 5.56 4.90 -1.77
C PHE A 193 6.51 5.29 -2.91
N ALA A 194 7.61 5.96 -2.55
CA ALA A 194 8.57 6.55 -3.47
C ALA A 194 10.02 6.10 -3.17
N GLY A 195 10.18 4.86 -2.68
CA GLY A 195 11.46 4.30 -2.29
C GLY A 195 11.75 4.44 -0.80
N MET A 196 12.91 3.95 -0.37
CA MET A 196 13.27 3.86 1.05
C MET A 196 13.61 5.22 1.68
N ALA A 197 13.92 6.22 0.84
CA ALA A 197 14.24 7.58 1.30
C ALA A 197 13.04 8.33 1.89
N TYR A 198 11.80 7.90 1.59
CA TYR A 198 10.58 8.55 2.06
C TYR A 198 9.71 7.60 2.87
N THR A 199 9.70 7.81 4.18
CA THR A 199 8.91 7.05 5.16
C THR A 199 7.75 7.87 5.73
N GLY A 200 7.40 8.98 5.05
CA GLY A 200 6.37 9.97 5.41
C GLY A 200 7.00 11.26 5.97
N ASP A 201 6.20 12.32 6.12
CA ASP A 201 6.69 13.57 6.74
C ASP A 201 6.91 13.34 8.23
N ARG A 202 8.12 13.61 8.74
CA ARG A 202 8.51 13.33 10.13
C ARG A 202 7.67 14.06 11.18
N ARG A 203 7.02 15.18 10.82
CA ARG A 203 6.17 15.93 11.74
C ARG A 203 4.79 15.29 11.91
N ALA A 204 4.32 14.53 10.93
CA ALA A 204 3.07 13.78 11.02
C ALA A 204 3.15 12.72 12.13
N ASP A 205 2.07 12.59 12.89
CA ASP A 205 2.00 11.67 14.03
C ASP A 205 1.96 10.21 13.58
N VAL A 206 1.28 9.93 12.47
CA VAL A 206 1.20 8.60 11.87
C VAL A 206 1.35 8.69 10.36
N SER A 207 2.18 7.84 9.76
CA SER A 207 2.26 7.66 8.31
C SER A 207 2.14 6.20 7.92
N MET A 208 1.41 5.89 6.85
CA MET A 208 1.06 4.50 6.48
C MET A 208 1.43 4.15 5.02
N PHE A 209 2.38 3.20 4.79
CA PHE A 209 2.89 2.69 3.46
C PHE A 209 2.57 1.24 2.97
N SER A 210 1.76 1.08 1.92
CA SER A 210 1.02 -0.17 1.68
C SER A 210 1.75 -1.02 0.66
N PHE A 211 1.89 -2.31 0.97
CA PHE A 211 2.53 -3.31 0.10
C PHE A 211 1.50 -4.31 -0.44
N GLY A 212 0.23 -3.88 -0.51
CA GLY A 212 -0.88 -4.63 -1.09
C GLY A 212 -0.69 -4.98 -2.57
N THR A 213 -1.59 -5.79 -3.11
CA THR A 213 -1.41 -6.47 -4.40
C THR A 213 -1.31 -5.55 -5.62
N ILE A 214 -1.93 -4.37 -5.54
CA ILE A 214 -2.00 -3.39 -6.64
C ILE A 214 -1.14 -2.17 -6.37
N LYS A 215 -0.24 -2.27 -5.39
CA LYS A 215 0.67 -1.20 -5.01
C LYS A 215 1.92 -1.26 -5.86
N ASN A 216 2.52 -0.09 -6.06
CA ASN A 216 3.73 0.08 -6.85
C ASN A 216 4.96 -0.62 -6.23
N ALA A 217 4.87 -1.13 -5.01
CA ALA A 217 5.85 -2.05 -4.45
C ALA A 217 5.10 -3.17 -3.72
N THR A 218 4.51 -4.10 -4.46
CA THR A 218 3.68 -5.15 -3.86
C THR A 218 4.53 -6.24 -3.20
N ALA A 219 4.16 -6.64 -1.98
CA ALA A 219 4.58 -7.90 -1.35
C ALA A 219 3.38 -8.88 -1.24
N PHE A 220 2.39 -8.68 -2.13
CA PHE A 220 1.08 -9.32 -2.10
C PHE A 220 0.33 -9.14 -0.78
N GLY A 221 0.66 -8.09 -0.03
CA GLY A 221 0.11 -7.77 1.27
C GLY A 221 1.15 -7.08 2.16
N GLY A 222 0.75 -6.78 3.39
CA GLY A 222 1.63 -6.12 4.36
C GLY A 222 1.60 -4.60 4.24
N ALA A 223 2.05 -3.99 5.33
CA ALA A 223 1.74 -2.62 5.63
C ALA A 223 2.77 -2.11 6.65
N LEU A 224 3.43 -0.97 6.37
CA LEU A 224 4.35 -0.31 7.31
C LEU A 224 3.75 0.98 7.85
N ILE A 225 3.76 1.12 9.18
CA ILE A 225 3.21 2.28 9.86
C ILE A 225 4.34 2.91 10.66
N ARG A 226 4.58 4.20 10.41
CA ARG A 226 5.41 5.04 11.27
C ARG A 226 4.51 5.73 12.27
N VAL A 227 4.89 5.74 13.54
CA VAL A 227 4.16 6.40 14.63
C VAL A 227 5.16 7.21 15.45
N LYS A 228 5.00 8.53 15.44
CA LYS A 228 5.92 9.47 16.09
C LYS A 228 6.00 9.28 17.61
N ASN A 229 4.87 8.99 18.24
CA ASN A 229 4.78 8.75 19.68
C ASN A 229 5.12 7.28 20.00
N ALA A 230 6.20 7.06 20.77
CA ALA A 230 6.69 5.73 21.13
C ALA A 230 5.71 4.94 22.01
N ASP A 231 5.03 5.60 22.97
CA ASP A 231 4.07 4.95 23.87
C ASP A 231 2.83 4.48 23.08
N LEU A 232 2.36 5.31 22.15
CA LEU A 232 1.27 4.96 21.23
C LEU A 232 1.65 3.74 20.37
N LEU A 233 2.87 3.73 19.84
CA LEU A 233 3.39 2.62 19.05
C LEU A 233 3.50 1.32 19.86
N GLU A 234 3.99 1.39 21.09
CA GLU A 234 4.12 0.22 21.96
C GLU A 234 2.75 -0.38 22.29
N GLU A 235 1.76 0.45 22.61
CA GLU A 235 0.39 0.00 22.85
C GLU A 235 -0.25 -0.61 21.60
N MET A 236 -0.01 -0.05 20.41
CA MET A 236 -0.44 -0.65 19.14
C MET A 236 0.20 -2.03 18.92
N LYS A 237 1.52 -2.17 19.16
CA LYS A 237 2.24 -3.45 19.08
C LYS A 237 1.66 -4.46 20.07
N ARG A 238 1.42 -4.05 21.33
CA ARG A 238 0.83 -4.90 22.38
C ARG A 238 -0.57 -5.38 22.05
N ARG A 239 -1.38 -4.58 21.34
CA ARG A 239 -2.70 -5.00 20.86
C ARG A 239 -2.61 -5.96 19.69
N GLU A 240 -1.68 -5.74 18.77
CA GLU A 240 -1.46 -6.60 17.61
C GLU A 240 -1.12 -8.04 18.02
N THR A 241 -0.41 -8.25 19.13
CA THR A 241 -0.07 -9.60 19.63
C THR A 241 -1.29 -10.46 19.96
N ARG A 242 -2.44 -9.84 20.23
CA ARG A 242 -3.71 -10.56 20.50
C ARG A 242 -4.35 -11.11 19.23
N TYR A 243 -3.93 -10.63 18.05
CA TYR A 243 -4.46 -11.10 16.79
C TYR A 243 -3.80 -12.41 16.37
N GLN A 244 -4.60 -13.29 15.77
CA GLN A 244 -4.09 -14.54 15.22
C GLN A 244 -3.27 -14.26 13.96
N SER A 245 -2.12 -14.92 13.84
CA SER A 245 -1.32 -14.90 12.61
C SER A 245 -2.08 -15.54 11.46
N ARG A 246 -1.99 -14.94 10.26
CA ARG A 246 -2.50 -15.59 9.04
C ARG A 246 -1.69 -16.86 8.75
N SER A 247 -2.37 -17.89 8.26
CA SER A 247 -1.73 -19.16 7.95
C SER A 247 -0.78 -19.05 6.75
N THR A 248 0.24 -19.91 6.73
CA THR A 248 1.11 -20.07 5.55
C THR A 248 0.32 -20.50 4.32
N SER A 249 -0.67 -21.38 4.50
CA SER A 249 -1.55 -21.83 3.40
C SER A 249 -2.34 -20.68 2.77
N PHE A 250 -2.75 -19.70 3.57
CA PHE A 250 -3.39 -18.49 3.07
C PHE A 250 -2.44 -17.70 2.15
N PHE A 251 -1.17 -17.56 2.52
CA PHE A 251 -0.19 -16.84 1.70
C PHE A 251 0.21 -17.62 0.44
N ILE A 252 0.36 -18.95 0.51
CA ILE A 252 0.60 -19.82 -0.65
C ILE A 252 -0.48 -19.63 -1.71
N LYS A 253 -1.76 -19.66 -1.32
CA LYS A 253 -2.89 -19.42 -2.25
C LYS A 253 -2.77 -18.07 -2.96
N ARG A 254 -2.27 -17.04 -2.26
CA ARG A 254 -2.04 -15.71 -2.85
C ARG A 254 -0.87 -15.73 -3.82
N LEU A 255 0.26 -16.32 -3.45
CA LEU A 255 1.43 -16.44 -4.33
C LEU A 255 1.07 -17.16 -5.64
N LEU A 256 0.33 -18.28 -5.55
CA LEU A 256 -0.12 -19.01 -6.73
C LEU A 256 -1.09 -18.18 -7.59
N LYS A 257 -2.11 -17.58 -6.97
CA LYS A 257 -3.10 -16.74 -7.67
C LYS A 257 -2.45 -15.56 -8.38
N TYR A 258 -1.64 -14.78 -7.68
CA TYR A 258 -1.03 -13.58 -8.23
C TYR A 258 0.15 -13.90 -9.15
N GLY A 259 0.85 -15.02 -8.95
CA GLY A 259 1.84 -15.52 -9.91
C GLY A 259 1.21 -15.93 -11.24
N ALA A 260 0.05 -16.58 -11.22
CA ALA A 260 -0.70 -16.90 -12.44
C ALA A 260 -1.21 -15.63 -13.14
N LEU A 261 -1.80 -14.68 -12.39
CA LEU A 261 -2.23 -13.39 -12.93
C LEU A 261 -1.07 -12.58 -13.49
N HIS A 262 0.10 -12.64 -12.83
CA HIS A 262 1.32 -12.05 -13.32
C HIS A 262 1.68 -12.61 -14.69
N GLY A 263 1.78 -13.94 -14.83
CA GLY A 263 2.04 -14.57 -16.12
C GLY A 263 1.03 -14.21 -17.21
N LEU A 264 -0.27 -14.21 -16.90
CA LEU A 264 -1.34 -13.79 -17.82
C LEU A 264 -1.24 -12.32 -18.25
N SER A 265 -0.50 -11.50 -17.50
CA SER A 265 -0.26 -10.09 -17.82
C SER A 265 0.96 -9.89 -18.74
N THR A 266 1.52 -10.96 -19.31
CA THR A 266 2.48 -10.85 -20.42
C THR A 266 1.77 -10.49 -21.73
N PRO A 267 2.36 -9.66 -22.62
CA PRO A 267 1.66 -9.14 -23.80
C PRO A 267 0.94 -10.19 -24.68
N ALA A 268 1.61 -11.30 -24.99
CA ALA A 268 1.04 -12.38 -25.80
C ALA A 268 -0.12 -13.11 -25.10
N LEU A 269 0.06 -13.49 -23.82
CA LEU A 269 -0.99 -14.21 -23.06
C LEU A 269 -2.18 -13.30 -22.77
N TYR A 270 -1.92 -12.02 -22.51
CA TYR A 270 -2.96 -11.02 -22.35
C TYR A 270 -3.77 -10.82 -23.63
N GLY A 271 -3.10 -10.81 -24.79
CA GLY A 271 -3.75 -10.79 -26.10
C GLY A 271 -4.70 -11.97 -26.32
N VAL A 272 -4.26 -13.18 -25.99
CA VAL A 272 -5.09 -14.40 -26.06
C VAL A 272 -6.27 -14.31 -25.10
N LEU A 273 -6.05 -13.87 -23.86
CA LEU A 273 -7.11 -13.68 -22.87
C LEU A 273 -8.18 -12.69 -23.36
N LEU A 274 -7.76 -11.54 -23.91
CA LEU A 274 -8.68 -10.54 -24.44
C LEU A 274 -9.46 -11.06 -25.64
N HIS A 275 -8.81 -11.80 -26.53
CA HIS A 275 -9.49 -12.43 -27.66
C HIS A 275 -10.55 -13.42 -27.17
N ALA A 276 -10.19 -14.29 -26.22
CA ALA A 276 -11.13 -15.23 -25.62
C ALA A 276 -12.32 -14.52 -24.93
N CYS A 277 -12.07 -13.47 -24.14
CA CYS A 277 -13.13 -12.68 -23.51
C CYS A 277 -14.07 -12.04 -24.53
N ARG A 278 -13.53 -11.50 -25.63
CA ARG A 278 -14.34 -10.92 -26.72
C ARG A 278 -15.19 -11.99 -27.40
N SER A 279 -14.65 -13.17 -27.66
CA SER A 279 -15.37 -14.28 -28.31
C SER A 279 -16.56 -14.80 -27.49
N ILE A 280 -16.53 -14.65 -26.16
CA ILE A 280 -17.64 -15.04 -25.27
C ILE A 280 -18.52 -13.84 -24.85
N GLY A 281 -18.30 -12.65 -25.40
CA GLY A 281 -19.03 -11.43 -25.04
C GLY A 281 -18.81 -10.94 -23.60
N ALA A 282 -17.74 -11.38 -22.94
CA ALA A 282 -17.42 -11.00 -21.57
C ALA A 282 -16.66 -9.67 -21.51
N ASP A 283 -17.02 -8.83 -20.53
CA ASP A 283 -16.29 -7.61 -20.20
C ASP A 283 -14.97 -7.96 -19.49
N HIS A 284 -13.87 -7.90 -20.26
CA HIS A 284 -12.52 -8.18 -19.79
C HIS A 284 -12.10 -7.30 -18.61
N ASP A 285 -12.50 -6.02 -18.56
CA ASP A 285 -12.15 -5.12 -17.46
C ASP A 285 -12.81 -5.61 -16.17
N LYS A 286 -14.05 -6.10 -16.22
CA LYS A 286 -14.74 -6.72 -15.07
C LYS A 286 -14.09 -8.04 -14.64
N VAL A 287 -13.70 -8.89 -15.59
CA VAL A 287 -13.01 -10.17 -15.29
C VAL A 287 -11.68 -9.93 -14.60
N ILE A 288 -10.86 -9.02 -15.12
CA ILE A 288 -9.55 -8.69 -14.54
C ILE A 288 -9.73 -8.02 -13.18
N THR A 289 -10.64 -7.05 -13.10
CA THR A 289 -10.89 -6.31 -11.86
C THR A 289 -11.42 -7.23 -10.76
N SER A 290 -12.35 -8.15 -11.06
CA SER A 290 -12.84 -9.13 -10.09
C SER A 290 -11.76 -10.15 -9.69
N ALA A 291 -10.91 -10.59 -10.61
CA ALA A 291 -9.81 -11.50 -10.30
C ALA A 291 -8.76 -10.86 -9.38
N ILE A 292 -8.49 -9.56 -9.56
CA ILE A 292 -7.53 -8.80 -8.74
C ILE A 292 -8.15 -8.34 -7.41
N ARG A 293 -9.46 -8.08 -7.37
CA ARG A 293 -10.21 -7.77 -6.14
C ARG A 293 -10.23 -9.00 -5.23
N GLY A 294 -9.28 -9.08 -4.30
CA GLY A 294 -9.27 -10.11 -3.26
C GLY A 294 -10.51 -10.05 -2.36
N PHE A 295 -11.18 -11.19 -2.19
CA PHE A 295 -12.38 -11.44 -1.37
C PHE A 295 -13.47 -10.37 -1.48
N SER A 296 -14.51 -10.64 -2.26
CA SER A 296 -15.82 -9.98 -2.14
C SER A 296 -16.69 -10.80 -1.17
N GLY A 297 -17.03 -10.23 -0.01
CA GLY A 297 -17.89 -10.88 0.98
C GLY A 297 -17.23 -11.10 2.35
N GLY A 298 -17.96 -10.79 3.42
CA GLY A 298 -17.54 -10.88 4.83
C GLY A 298 -17.41 -9.51 5.51
N ASP A 299 -17.55 -9.50 6.83
CA ASP A 299 -17.27 -8.32 7.66
C ASP A 299 -15.80 -7.92 7.51
N LEU A 300 -15.56 -6.67 7.07
CA LEU A 300 -14.22 -6.12 6.85
C LEU A 300 -13.35 -6.31 8.09
N VAL A 301 -13.90 -6.10 9.28
CA VAL A 301 -13.13 -6.10 10.53
C VAL A 301 -12.65 -7.51 10.89
N ALA A 302 -13.50 -8.52 10.69
CA ALA A 302 -13.11 -9.92 10.84
C ALA A 302 -11.98 -10.33 9.87
N LEU A 303 -11.92 -9.75 8.68
CA LEU A 303 -10.91 -10.08 7.66
C LEU A 303 -9.54 -9.46 7.94
N ILE A 304 -9.47 -8.41 8.76
CA ILE A 304 -8.28 -7.55 8.87
C ILE A 304 -7.59 -7.71 10.23
N ARG A 305 -8.29 -8.14 11.29
CA ARG A 305 -7.72 -8.35 12.63
C ARG A 305 -6.88 -9.62 12.76
N HIS A 306 -5.84 -9.68 11.95
CA HIS A 306 -4.87 -10.75 11.89
C HIS A 306 -3.45 -10.19 11.76
N ARG A 307 -2.46 -10.93 12.25
CA ARG A 307 -1.06 -10.59 12.03
C ARG A 307 -0.58 -11.08 10.66
N PRO A 308 0.45 -10.45 10.07
CA PRO A 308 1.14 -10.97 8.91
C PRO A 308 1.59 -12.41 9.12
N SER A 309 1.36 -13.27 8.12
CA SER A 309 1.97 -14.60 8.08
C SER A 309 3.49 -14.48 7.97
N MET A 310 4.27 -15.41 8.53
CA MET A 310 5.73 -15.39 8.42
C MET A 310 6.26 -15.25 6.98
N PRO A 311 5.71 -15.94 5.97
CA PRO A 311 6.18 -15.80 4.59
C PRO A 311 5.90 -14.43 3.97
N LEU A 312 4.84 -13.76 4.45
CA LEU A 312 4.54 -12.38 4.06
C LEU A 312 5.60 -11.43 4.62
N LEU A 313 6.03 -11.62 5.86
CA LEU A 313 7.15 -10.86 6.44
C LEU A 313 8.45 -11.10 5.67
N GLY A 314 8.73 -12.35 5.29
CA GLY A 314 9.89 -12.69 4.47
C GLY A 314 9.89 -11.99 3.10
N LEU A 315 8.76 -12.03 2.38
CA LEU A 315 8.63 -11.34 1.10
C LEU A 315 8.69 -9.83 1.26
N LEU A 316 8.03 -9.27 2.27
CA LEU A 316 8.07 -7.83 2.54
C LEU A 316 9.51 -7.37 2.84
N HIS A 317 10.23 -8.08 3.70
CA HIS A 317 11.63 -7.82 3.98
C HIS A 317 12.47 -7.81 2.69
N ARG A 318 12.34 -8.86 1.86
CA ARG A 318 13.03 -8.91 0.56
C ARG A 318 12.69 -7.71 -0.32
N ARG A 319 11.40 -7.35 -0.41
CA ARG A 319 10.96 -6.23 -1.25
C ARG A 319 11.53 -4.91 -0.79
N LEU A 320 11.71 -4.70 0.52
CA LEU A 320 12.33 -3.51 1.08
C LEU A 320 13.87 -3.50 0.89
N THR A 321 14.53 -4.65 1.01
CA THR A 321 15.99 -4.75 0.83
C THR A 321 16.44 -4.70 -0.63
N CYS A 322 15.55 -5.09 -1.54
CA CYS A 322 15.81 -5.14 -2.97
C CYS A 322 15.03 -4.06 -3.74
N VAL A 323 14.61 -2.98 -3.06
CA VAL A 323 14.04 -1.82 -3.75
C VAL A 323 15.09 -1.25 -4.69
N ASP A 324 14.71 -1.08 -5.95
CA ASP A 324 15.50 -0.33 -6.90
C ASP A 324 14.97 1.11 -6.96
N ASP A 325 15.69 2.01 -6.30
CA ASP A 325 15.35 3.44 -6.28
C ASP A 325 15.41 4.05 -7.68
N ALA A 326 16.31 3.61 -8.56
CA ALA A 326 16.38 4.11 -9.94
C ALA A 326 15.12 3.73 -10.73
N TYR A 327 14.62 2.50 -10.55
CA TYR A 327 13.35 2.07 -11.14
C TYR A 327 12.13 2.82 -10.56
N ILE A 328 12.17 3.19 -9.29
CA ILE A 328 11.11 4.02 -8.68
C ILE A 328 11.14 5.45 -9.23
N GLU A 329 12.32 6.06 -9.37
CA GLU A 329 12.47 7.40 -9.95
C GLU A 329 11.93 7.46 -11.39
N LEU A 330 12.12 6.41 -12.19
CA LEU A 330 11.57 6.31 -13.56
C LEU A 330 10.03 6.30 -13.63
N ARG A 331 9.33 6.17 -12.49
CA ARG A 331 7.86 6.18 -12.43
C ARG A 331 7.28 7.55 -12.08
N LYS A 332 8.11 8.52 -11.67
CA LYS A 332 7.70 9.90 -11.40
C LYS A 332 7.41 10.63 -12.70
#